data_AF-A0A7Y5CMR9-F1
#
_entry.id   AF-A0A7Y5CMR9-F1
#
_cell.length_a   1.000
_cell.length_b   1.000
_cell.length_c   1.000
_cell.angle_alpha   90.00
_cell.angle_beta   90.00
_cell.angle_gamma   90.00
#
_symmetry.space_group_name_H-M   'P 1'
#
loop_
_entity.id
_entity.type
_entity.pdbx_description
1 polymer ?
#
loop_
_entity_poly.entity_id
_entity_poly.type
_entity_poly.pdbx_seq_one_letter_code
_entity_poly.pdbx_strand_id
1 'polypeptide(L)'
;MKYSCRHFLAALLLLLATAATPQTPEQALCAVCRVLEGTTTPEKVAASTIYQGQTYYFCAKRCQGIFAQDPEAYVPPVLPRPAPSFTVNTLTGEAVTLANFRGQVLLLDFWATWCKPCVRTLPSLQKVHDQFADSGFSVVGIAVNEKGVKPVQSFRQKHKITYPIFMDAADKPAWETYRVKVIPAMFLIDRQGQIVQQWVNEPDFNEVTAAIRRLVAKPEPRD
;
A
#
# COMPACT_ATOMS: atom_id res chain seq x y z
N MET A 1 79.23 -23.69 21.56
CA MET A 1 78.73 -23.72 20.17
C MET A 1 78.03 -25.05 19.89
N LYS A 2 76.69 -25.10 19.92
CA LYS A 2 75.87 -26.11 19.24
C LYS A 2 74.54 -25.45 18.85
N TYR A 3 74.38 -25.15 17.56
CA TYR A 3 73.12 -24.68 16.98
C TYR A 3 72.21 -25.89 16.75
N SER A 4 70.96 -25.83 17.20
CA SER A 4 69.91 -26.75 16.77
C SER A 4 68.74 -25.94 16.25
N CYS A 5 68.70 -25.85 14.93
CA CYS A 5 67.56 -25.35 14.16
C CYS A 5 66.39 -26.33 14.34
N ARG A 6 65.26 -25.87 14.87
CA ARG A 6 64.00 -26.61 14.86
C ARG A 6 62.91 -25.71 14.26
N HIS A 7 62.56 -26.05 13.03
CA HIS A 7 61.40 -25.55 12.31
C HIS A 7 60.13 -25.76 13.13
N PHE A 8 59.37 -24.69 13.39
CA PHE A 8 57.97 -24.80 13.76
C PHE A 8 57.14 -24.34 12.56
N LEU A 9 56.58 -25.33 11.84
CA LEU A 9 55.59 -25.11 10.80
C LEU A 9 54.33 -24.48 11.42
N ALA A 10 53.81 -23.47 10.72
CA ALA A 10 52.51 -22.87 10.97
C ALA A 10 51.38 -23.89 10.75
N ALA A 11 50.48 -24.02 11.73
CA ALA A 11 49.19 -24.68 11.57
C ALA A 11 48.10 -23.60 11.61
N LEU A 12 47.81 -23.01 10.45
CA LEU A 12 46.66 -22.14 10.25
C LEU A 12 45.42 -23.04 10.11
N LEU A 13 44.72 -23.31 11.23
CA LEU A 13 43.40 -23.94 11.17
C LEU A 13 42.41 -22.97 10.52
N LEU A 14 42.13 -23.17 9.24
CA LEU A 14 40.95 -22.60 8.59
C LEU A 14 39.70 -23.27 9.17
N LEU A 15 39.04 -22.59 10.10
CA LEU A 15 37.65 -22.85 10.46
C LEU A 15 36.77 -22.51 9.24
N LEU A 16 36.48 -23.51 8.41
CA LEU A 16 35.43 -23.43 7.41
C LEU A 16 34.08 -23.32 8.14
N ALA A 17 33.61 -22.09 8.34
CA ALA A 17 32.22 -21.87 8.69
C ALA A 17 31.34 -22.41 7.54
N THR A 18 30.71 -23.55 7.76
CA THR A 18 29.65 -24.03 6.87
C THR A 18 28.51 -23.03 6.95
N ALA A 19 28.38 -22.17 5.95
CA ALA A 19 27.20 -21.32 5.81
C ALA A 19 25.99 -22.25 5.73
N ALA A 20 25.16 -22.26 6.77
CA ALA A 20 23.90 -22.98 6.75
C ALA A 20 23.08 -22.46 5.57
N THR A 21 22.75 -23.34 4.62
CA THR A 21 21.83 -23.00 3.54
C THR A 21 20.50 -22.57 4.17
N PRO A 22 19.95 -21.39 3.83
CA PRO A 22 18.70 -20.94 4.41
C PRO A 22 17.59 -21.93 4.04
N GLN A 23 17.08 -22.64 5.05
CA GLN A 23 16.00 -23.61 4.88
C GLN A 23 14.71 -22.86 4.55
N THR A 24 13.97 -23.36 3.56
CA THR A 24 12.64 -22.83 3.22
C THR A 24 11.67 -23.10 4.38
N PRO A 25 10.94 -22.09 4.88
CA PRO A 25 9.96 -22.29 5.94
C PRO A 25 8.80 -23.17 5.46
N GLU A 26 8.22 -23.96 6.37
CA GLU A 26 7.04 -24.79 6.06
C GLU A 26 5.81 -23.95 5.73
N GLN A 27 5.65 -22.83 6.44
CA GLN A 27 4.55 -21.88 6.24
C GLN A 27 5.09 -20.45 6.13
N ALA A 28 4.47 -19.66 5.26
CA ALA A 28 4.75 -18.24 5.10
C ALA A 28 3.54 -17.53 4.48
N LEU A 29 3.52 -16.20 4.57
CA LEU A 29 2.51 -15.40 3.86
C LEU A 29 2.72 -15.51 2.35
N CYS A 30 1.67 -15.86 1.63
CA CYS A 30 1.68 -15.84 0.18
C CYS A 30 1.71 -14.38 -0.31
N ALA A 31 2.77 -13.98 -1.01
CA ALA A 31 2.93 -12.59 -1.47
C ALA A 31 1.76 -12.10 -2.35
N VAL A 32 1.16 -13.01 -3.11
CA VAL A 32 0.03 -12.72 -4.02
C VAL A 32 -1.31 -12.73 -3.28
N CYS A 33 -1.62 -13.77 -2.51
CA CYS A 33 -2.91 -13.87 -1.81
C CYS A 33 -3.07 -12.79 -0.73
N ARG A 34 -1.97 -12.37 -0.08
CA ARG A 34 -1.99 -11.22 0.83
C ARG A 34 -2.55 -9.95 0.17
N VAL A 35 -2.26 -9.74 -1.11
CA VAL A 35 -2.75 -8.58 -1.87
C VAL A 35 -4.13 -8.86 -2.45
N LEU A 36 -4.28 -9.96 -3.22
CA LEU A 36 -5.51 -10.23 -3.98
C LEU A 36 -6.69 -10.67 -3.12
N GLU A 37 -6.42 -11.34 -2.01
CA GLU A 37 -7.43 -11.95 -1.14
C GLU A 37 -7.44 -11.31 0.26
N GLY A 38 -6.43 -10.51 0.59
CA GLY A 38 -6.29 -9.93 1.93
C GLY A 38 -5.89 -10.95 2.99
N THR A 39 -5.29 -12.09 2.62
CA THR A 39 -4.90 -13.10 3.59
C THR A 39 -3.75 -12.61 4.48
N THR A 40 -3.97 -12.68 5.80
CA THR A 40 -2.98 -12.29 6.82
C THR A 40 -2.43 -13.48 7.58
N THR A 41 -2.88 -14.69 7.25
CA THR A 41 -2.47 -15.95 7.89
C THR A 41 -1.43 -16.66 7.03
N PRO A 42 -0.31 -17.12 7.61
CA PRO A 42 0.66 -17.96 6.90
C PRO A 42 0.02 -19.22 6.32
N GLU A 43 0.44 -19.59 5.11
CA GLU A 43 -0.02 -20.77 4.37
C GLU A 43 1.15 -21.70 4.09
N LYS A 44 0.87 -22.97 3.77
CA LYS A 44 1.90 -23.93 3.36
C LYS A 44 2.67 -23.41 2.15
N VAL A 45 3.99 -23.36 2.24
CA VAL A 45 4.84 -22.93 1.14
C VAL A 45 4.92 -24.02 0.06
N ALA A 46 4.55 -23.68 -1.16
CA ALA A 46 4.66 -24.55 -2.34
C ALA A 46 5.65 -24.02 -3.39
N ALA A 47 6.03 -22.75 -3.30
CA ALA A 47 7.02 -22.12 -4.16
C ALA A 47 7.62 -20.87 -3.50
N SER A 48 8.79 -20.45 -3.98
CA SER A 48 9.42 -19.20 -3.61
C SER A 48 10.20 -18.60 -4.79
N THR A 49 10.51 -17.31 -4.70
CA THR A 49 11.43 -16.61 -5.61
C THR A 49 12.22 -15.55 -4.85
N ILE A 50 13.39 -15.17 -5.36
CA ILE A 50 14.12 -14.00 -4.86
C ILE A 50 13.81 -12.84 -5.79
N TYR A 51 13.40 -11.71 -5.22
CA TYR A 51 13.18 -10.46 -5.94
C TYR A 51 13.73 -9.30 -5.12
N GLN A 52 14.57 -8.44 -5.73
CA GLN A 52 15.26 -7.33 -5.05
C GLN A 52 15.99 -7.76 -3.75
N GLY A 53 16.60 -8.94 -3.77
CA GLY A 53 17.34 -9.49 -2.63
C GLY A 53 16.48 -10.02 -1.47
N GLN A 54 15.15 -10.05 -1.62
CA GLN A 54 14.22 -10.60 -0.63
C GLN A 54 13.57 -11.89 -1.17
N THR A 55 13.38 -12.88 -0.29
CA THR A 55 12.65 -14.11 -0.64
C THR A 55 11.16 -13.90 -0.45
N TYR A 56 10.39 -14.16 -1.50
CA TYR A 56 8.93 -14.17 -1.47
C TYR A 56 8.42 -15.59 -1.57
N TYR A 57 7.40 -15.91 -0.78
CA TYR A 57 6.80 -17.25 -0.69
C TYR A 57 5.40 -17.26 -1.28
N PHE A 58 4.98 -18.44 -1.74
CA PHE A 58 3.72 -18.65 -2.43
C PHE A 58 3.06 -19.95 -1.99
N CYS A 59 1.74 -19.91 -1.77
CA CYS A 59 0.96 -21.10 -1.40
C CYS A 59 0.77 -22.10 -2.56
N ALA A 60 1.02 -21.67 -3.81
CA ALA A 60 0.94 -22.50 -5.01
C ALA A 60 1.84 -21.97 -6.13
N LYS A 61 2.20 -22.85 -7.08
CA LYS A 61 2.96 -22.47 -8.30
C LYS A 61 2.24 -21.42 -9.15
N ARG A 62 0.89 -21.43 -9.17
CA ARG A 62 0.09 -20.39 -9.84
C ARG A 62 0.38 -18.99 -9.28
N CYS A 63 0.54 -18.87 -7.96
CA CYS A 63 0.82 -17.58 -7.31
C CYS A 63 2.24 -17.11 -7.65
N GLN A 64 3.23 -18.01 -7.72
CA GLN A 64 4.54 -17.67 -8.26
C GLN A 64 4.45 -17.15 -9.70
N GLY A 65 3.63 -17.77 -10.55
CA GLY A 65 3.42 -17.35 -11.94
C GLY A 65 2.71 -15.99 -12.07
N ILE A 66 1.76 -15.68 -11.19
CA ILE A 66 1.12 -14.36 -11.11
C ILE A 66 2.15 -13.30 -10.69
N PHE A 67 2.94 -13.60 -9.66
CA PHE A 67 3.99 -12.70 -9.18
C PHE A 67 5.02 -12.40 -10.27
N ALA A 68 5.45 -13.41 -11.04
CA ALA A 68 6.46 -13.25 -12.07
C ALA A 68 6.05 -12.29 -13.21
N GLN A 69 4.76 -12.08 -13.43
CA GLN A 69 4.25 -11.16 -14.47
C GLN A 69 4.38 -9.69 -14.06
N ASP A 70 4.19 -9.38 -12.78
CA ASP A 70 4.23 -8.02 -12.24
C ASP A 70 4.63 -8.04 -10.75
N PRO A 71 5.92 -8.29 -10.43
CA PRO A 71 6.38 -8.41 -9.04
C PRO A 71 6.06 -7.16 -8.21
N GLU A 72 6.20 -5.98 -8.81
CA GLU A 72 6.00 -4.68 -8.15
C GLU A 72 4.59 -4.50 -7.59
N ALA A 73 3.58 -5.18 -8.15
CA ALA A 73 2.21 -5.15 -7.63
C ALA A 73 2.01 -5.94 -6.32
N TYR A 74 2.92 -6.82 -5.96
CA TYR A 74 2.76 -7.75 -4.82
C TYR A 74 3.79 -7.55 -3.72
N VAL A 75 4.87 -6.82 -4.01
CA VAL A 75 5.86 -6.42 -3.00
C VAL A 75 5.38 -5.19 -2.22
N PRO A 76 5.69 -5.09 -0.92
CA PRO A 76 5.52 -3.83 -0.20
C PRO A 76 6.33 -2.72 -0.89
N PRO A 77 5.75 -1.53 -1.11
CA PRO A 77 6.48 -0.44 -1.75
C PRO A 77 7.53 0.12 -0.79
N VAL A 78 8.54 0.76 -1.37
CA VAL A 78 9.42 1.65 -0.62
C VAL A 78 8.71 2.98 -0.42
N LEU A 79 8.63 3.46 0.82
CA LEU A 79 8.01 4.72 1.22
C LEU A 79 9.02 5.58 2.01
N PRO A 80 8.94 6.93 1.94
CA PRO A 80 7.98 7.70 1.15
C PRO A 80 8.27 7.65 -0.35
N ARG A 81 7.24 7.85 -1.18
CA ARG A 81 7.38 7.98 -2.64
C ARG A 81 6.45 9.06 -3.20
N PRO A 82 6.77 9.70 -4.33
CA PRO A 82 5.86 10.69 -4.91
C PRO A 82 4.48 10.09 -5.22
N ALA A 83 3.43 10.81 -4.86
CA ALA A 83 2.08 10.49 -5.27
C ALA A 83 1.93 10.72 -6.78
N PRO A 84 1.53 9.71 -7.58
CA PRO A 84 1.26 9.92 -9.00
C PRO A 84 0.22 11.02 -9.21
N SER A 85 0.45 11.88 -10.20
CA SER A 85 -0.58 12.84 -10.62
C SER A 85 -1.81 12.08 -11.13
N PHE A 86 -2.98 12.58 -10.80
CA PHE A 86 -4.25 12.10 -11.35
C PHE A 86 -5.13 13.28 -11.74
N THR A 87 -6.08 12.98 -12.62
CA THR A 87 -7.24 13.82 -12.90
C THR A 87 -8.48 12.95 -12.69
N VAL A 88 -9.44 13.44 -11.93
CA VAL A 88 -10.73 12.81 -11.66
C VAL A 88 -11.83 13.84 -11.83
N ASN A 89 -13.08 13.42 -11.93
CA ASN A 89 -14.20 14.34 -12.13
C ASN A 89 -15.05 14.46 -10.86
N THR A 90 -15.51 15.66 -10.53
CA THR A 90 -16.59 15.83 -9.55
C THR A 90 -17.83 15.09 -10.02
N LEU A 91 -18.80 14.91 -9.11
CA LEU A 91 -20.11 14.36 -9.47
C LEU A 91 -20.90 15.29 -10.42
N THR A 92 -20.46 16.53 -10.64
CA THR A 92 -21.02 17.45 -11.64
C THR A 92 -20.25 17.47 -12.96
N GLY A 93 -19.13 16.73 -13.06
CA GLY A 93 -18.32 16.59 -14.27
C GLY A 93 -17.12 17.53 -14.37
N GLU A 94 -16.84 18.33 -13.35
CA GLU A 94 -15.68 19.23 -13.33
C GLU A 94 -14.40 18.45 -13.03
N ALA A 95 -13.31 18.76 -13.74
CA ALA A 95 -12.03 18.10 -13.53
C ALA A 95 -11.34 18.61 -12.24
N VAL A 96 -10.81 17.67 -11.46
CA VAL A 96 -10.02 17.91 -10.25
C VAL A 96 -8.74 17.10 -10.35
N THR A 97 -7.63 17.69 -9.94
CA THR A 97 -6.30 17.08 -9.97
C THR A 97 -5.73 16.95 -8.57
N LEU A 98 -4.69 16.13 -8.42
CA LEU A 98 -3.93 16.05 -7.16
C LEU A 98 -3.42 17.43 -6.70
N ALA A 99 -3.08 18.33 -7.64
CA ALA A 99 -2.57 19.66 -7.31
C ALA A 99 -3.59 20.53 -6.55
N ASN A 100 -4.89 20.23 -6.66
CA ASN A 100 -5.95 20.93 -5.90
C ASN A 100 -5.90 20.63 -4.39
N PHE A 101 -5.12 19.63 -3.95
CA PHE A 101 -4.97 19.22 -2.55
C PHE A 101 -3.59 19.56 -1.95
N ARG A 102 -2.77 20.38 -2.63
CA ARG A 102 -1.44 20.79 -2.12
C ARG A 102 -1.55 21.44 -0.75
N GLY A 103 -0.56 21.19 0.11
CA GLY A 103 -0.51 21.70 1.48
C GLY A 103 -1.38 20.92 2.48
N GLN A 104 -2.22 19.99 2.02
CA GLN A 104 -3.05 19.15 2.89
C GLN A 104 -2.46 17.75 3.05
N VAL A 105 -2.70 17.14 4.20
CA VAL A 105 -2.57 15.68 4.35
C VAL A 105 -3.80 15.05 3.71
N LEU A 106 -3.60 14.06 2.85
CA LEU A 106 -4.68 13.47 2.06
C LEU A 106 -4.76 11.96 2.31
N LEU A 107 -5.92 11.46 2.74
CA LEU A 107 -6.25 10.05 2.68
C LEU A 107 -7.06 9.78 1.41
N LEU A 108 -6.39 9.26 0.39
CA LEU A 108 -7.01 8.87 -0.87
C LEU A 108 -7.59 7.45 -0.73
N ASP A 109 -8.86 7.25 -1.03
CA ASP A 109 -9.58 5.97 -0.94
C ASP A 109 -10.15 5.57 -2.30
N PHE A 110 -9.63 4.50 -2.90
CA PHE A 110 -10.19 3.91 -4.12
C PHE A 110 -11.26 2.89 -3.74
N TRP A 111 -12.48 3.12 -4.20
CA TRP A 111 -13.65 2.35 -3.77
C TRP A 111 -14.71 2.23 -4.86
N ALA A 112 -15.76 1.43 -4.61
CA ALA A 112 -16.93 1.36 -5.48
C ALA A 112 -18.19 1.05 -4.66
N THR A 113 -19.35 1.47 -5.16
CA THR A 113 -20.67 1.27 -4.53
C THR A 113 -21.07 -0.19 -4.39
N TRP A 114 -20.56 -1.06 -5.27
CA TRP A 114 -20.80 -2.51 -5.25
C TRP A 114 -19.76 -3.29 -4.42
N CYS A 115 -18.69 -2.64 -3.98
CA CYS A 115 -17.59 -3.25 -3.24
C CYS A 115 -17.97 -3.41 -1.75
N LYS A 116 -18.41 -4.60 -1.34
CA LYS A 116 -18.83 -4.87 0.05
C LYS A 116 -17.77 -4.48 1.11
N PRO A 117 -16.47 -4.81 0.96
CA PRO A 117 -15.45 -4.36 1.91
C PRO A 117 -15.32 -2.85 1.98
N CYS A 118 -15.38 -2.16 0.84
CA CYS A 118 -15.38 -0.70 0.80
C CYS A 118 -16.56 -0.12 1.58
N VAL A 119 -17.76 -0.68 1.42
CA VAL A 119 -18.94 -0.21 2.18
C VAL A 119 -18.76 -0.35 3.70
N ARG A 120 -18.03 -1.37 4.16
CA ARG A 120 -17.72 -1.55 5.59
C ARG A 120 -16.75 -0.50 6.13
N THR A 121 -15.84 0.04 5.31
CA THR A 121 -14.87 1.05 5.75
C THR A 121 -15.44 2.47 5.81
N LEU A 122 -16.55 2.75 5.11
CA LEU A 122 -17.14 4.10 5.02
C LEU A 122 -17.44 4.77 6.37
N PRO A 123 -18.04 4.10 7.38
CA PRO A 123 -18.28 4.75 8.67
C PRO A 123 -16.98 5.19 9.35
N SER A 124 -15.91 4.42 9.20
CA SER A 124 -14.60 4.75 9.75
C SER A 124 -13.92 5.88 8.97
N LEU A 125 -14.06 5.91 7.64
CA LEU A 125 -13.60 7.03 6.80
C LEU A 125 -14.31 8.33 7.15
N GLN A 126 -15.63 8.27 7.34
CA GLN A 126 -16.42 9.41 7.77
C GLN A 126 -15.96 9.91 9.15
N LYS A 127 -15.74 8.99 10.11
CA LYS A 127 -15.24 9.34 11.44
C LYS A 127 -13.88 10.03 11.39
N VAL A 128 -12.92 9.55 10.59
CA VAL A 128 -11.60 10.22 10.48
C VAL A 128 -11.70 11.54 9.74
N HIS A 129 -12.58 11.66 8.75
CA HIS A 129 -12.87 12.94 8.09
C HIS A 129 -13.36 13.98 9.11
N ASP A 130 -14.38 13.63 9.89
CA ASP A 130 -14.98 14.52 10.90
C ASP A 130 -13.97 14.89 12.00
N GLN A 131 -13.18 13.90 12.45
CA GLN A 131 -12.20 14.10 13.53
C GLN A 131 -11.07 15.08 13.15
N PHE A 132 -10.71 15.16 11.87
CA PHE A 132 -9.54 15.92 11.41
C PHE A 132 -9.87 17.05 10.42
N ALA A 133 -11.15 17.41 10.27
CA ALA A 133 -11.64 18.38 9.28
C ALA A 133 -10.88 19.74 9.33
N ASP A 134 -10.54 20.22 10.53
CA ASP A 134 -9.87 21.51 10.73
C ASP A 134 -8.34 21.39 10.91
N SER A 135 -7.76 20.22 10.61
CA SER A 135 -6.33 19.92 10.86
C SER A 135 -5.45 20.01 9.60
N GLY A 136 -5.96 20.61 8.52
CA GLY A 136 -5.30 20.56 7.21
C GLY A 136 -5.24 19.15 6.63
N PHE A 137 -6.31 18.38 6.84
CA PHE A 137 -6.47 17.01 6.36
C PHE A 137 -7.76 16.85 5.55
N SER A 138 -7.72 15.99 4.53
CA SER A 138 -8.89 15.62 3.75
C SER A 138 -8.92 14.13 3.45
N VAL A 139 -10.13 13.56 3.46
CA VAL A 139 -10.41 12.24 2.86
C VAL A 139 -10.92 12.48 1.45
N VAL A 140 -10.42 11.75 0.47
CA VAL A 140 -10.90 11.83 -0.91
C VAL A 140 -11.23 10.43 -1.41
N GLY A 141 -12.51 10.19 -1.67
CA GLY A 141 -12.99 8.96 -2.29
C GLY A 141 -12.93 9.04 -3.81
N ILE A 142 -12.18 8.16 -4.46
CA ILE A 142 -12.20 7.94 -5.91
C ILE A 142 -13.06 6.72 -6.20
N ALA A 143 -14.23 6.93 -6.79
CA ALA A 143 -15.15 5.88 -7.20
C ALA A 143 -14.72 5.30 -8.55
N VAL A 144 -14.32 4.03 -8.55
CA VAL A 144 -13.76 3.32 -9.71
C VAL A 144 -14.78 2.35 -10.32
N ASN A 145 -14.69 2.13 -11.63
CA ASN A 145 -15.50 1.13 -12.35
C ASN A 145 -17.01 1.25 -12.07
N GLU A 146 -17.49 2.49 -12.01
CA GLU A 146 -18.89 2.82 -11.76
C GLU A 146 -19.69 2.94 -13.05
N LYS A 147 -21.00 2.64 -12.98
CA LYS A 147 -21.92 2.80 -14.12
C LYS A 147 -22.47 4.22 -14.21
N GLY A 148 -21.57 5.21 -14.15
CA GLY A 148 -21.87 6.64 -14.16
C GLY A 148 -22.08 7.26 -12.78
N VAL A 149 -22.40 8.56 -12.76
CA VAL A 149 -22.48 9.38 -11.54
C VAL A 149 -23.68 9.04 -10.64
N LYS A 150 -24.84 8.73 -11.24
CA LYS A 150 -26.11 8.60 -10.50
C LYS A 150 -26.08 7.54 -9.38
N PRO A 151 -25.52 6.33 -9.60
CA PRO A 151 -25.34 5.35 -8.52
C PRO A 151 -24.49 5.89 -7.37
N VAL A 152 -23.36 6.52 -7.67
CA VAL A 152 -22.43 7.08 -6.67
C VAL A 152 -23.09 8.20 -5.88
N GLN A 153 -23.80 9.12 -6.54
CA GLN A 153 -24.49 10.22 -5.88
C GLN A 153 -25.61 9.72 -4.95
N SER A 154 -26.42 8.77 -5.42
CA SER A 154 -27.47 8.13 -4.60
C SER A 154 -26.88 7.41 -3.39
N PHE A 155 -25.77 6.69 -3.61
CA PHE A 155 -25.07 5.96 -2.56
C PHE A 155 -24.52 6.91 -1.50
N ARG A 156 -23.82 7.97 -1.92
CA ARG A 156 -23.31 9.03 -1.06
C ARG A 156 -24.40 9.60 -0.15
N GLN A 157 -25.55 9.96 -0.72
CA GLN A 157 -26.67 10.52 0.03
C GLN A 157 -27.23 9.51 1.05
N LYS A 158 -27.46 8.27 0.62
CA LYS A 158 -27.97 7.19 1.47
C LYS A 158 -27.06 6.91 2.67
N HIS A 159 -25.75 6.89 2.43
CA HIS A 159 -24.74 6.61 3.45
C HIS A 159 -24.23 7.86 4.18
N LYS A 160 -24.82 9.03 3.89
CA LYS A 160 -24.48 10.33 4.50
C LYS A 160 -22.99 10.67 4.44
N ILE A 161 -22.33 10.32 3.33
CA ILE A 161 -20.91 10.59 3.15
C ILE A 161 -20.71 12.08 2.85
N THR A 162 -19.94 12.77 3.69
CA THR A 162 -19.71 14.22 3.57
C THR A 162 -18.35 14.56 2.97
N TYR A 163 -17.36 13.67 3.08
CA TYR A 163 -16.06 13.89 2.44
C TYR A 163 -16.18 13.90 0.90
N PRO A 164 -15.27 14.60 0.19
CA PRO A 164 -15.28 14.66 -1.27
C PRO A 164 -15.23 13.27 -1.93
N ILE A 165 -16.11 13.06 -2.91
CA ILE A 165 -16.14 11.88 -3.78
C ILE A 165 -16.03 12.32 -5.23
N PHE A 166 -15.14 11.68 -5.98
CA PHE A 166 -14.89 11.92 -7.39
C PHE A 166 -15.08 10.63 -8.20
N MET A 167 -15.42 10.79 -9.47
CA MET A 167 -15.48 9.72 -10.46
C MET A 167 -14.11 9.52 -11.08
N ASP A 168 -13.65 8.26 -11.12
CA ASP A 168 -12.49 7.88 -11.91
C ASP A 168 -12.90 7.72 -13.39
N ALA A 169 -13.05 8.84 -14.08
CA ALA A 169 -13.63 8.92 -15.43
C ALA A 169 -12.73 9.66 -16.44
N ALA A 170 -11.44 9.83 -16.11
CA ALA A 170 -10.46 10.38 -17.05
C ALA A 170 -9.97 9.31 -18.04
N ASP A 171 -9.46 9.74 -19.20
CA ASP A 171 -8.91 8.85 -20.23
C ASP A 171 -7.84 7.90 -19.68
N LYS A 172 -7.03 8.39 -18.75
CA LYS A 172 -6.12 7.58 -17.93
C LYS A 172 -6.65 7.51 -16.49
N PRO A 173 -7.24 6.37 -16.09
CA PRO A 173 -7.81 6.23 -14.76
C PRO A 173 -6.76 6.37 -13.66
N ALA A 174 -7.14 7.01 -12.56
CA ALA A 174 -6.31 7.17 -11.37
C ALA A 174 -5.96 5.82 -10.72
N TRP A 175 -6.89 4.85 -10.75
CA TRP A 175 -6.63 3.51 -10.21
C TRP A 175 -5.47 2.80 -10.92
N GLU A 176 -5.29 3.05 -12.23
CA GLU A 176 -4.21 2.48 -13.02
C GLU A 176 -2.86 3.14 -12.66
N THR A 177 -2.81 4.47 -12.54
CA THR A 177 -1.57 5.19 -12.17
C THR A 177 -1.12 4.87 -10.75
N TYR A 178 -2.05 4.63 -9.84
CA TYR A 178 -1.77 4.17 -8.48
C TYR A 178 -1.55 2.66 -8.37
N ARG A 179 -1.68 1.92 -9.49
CA ARG A 179 -1.52 0.47 -9.59
C ARG A 179 -2.44 -0.30 -8.63
N VAL A 180 -3.67 0.19 -8.46
CA VAL A 180 -4.68 -0.44 -7.61
C VAL A 180 -5.14 -1.74 -8.28
N LYS A 181 -4.87 -2.89 -7.64
CA LYS A 181 -5.30 -4.22 -8.12
C LYS A 181 -6.57 -4.70 -7.44
N VAL A 182 -6.81 -4.28 -6.20
CA VAL A 182 -7.99 -4.61 -5.41
C VAL A 182 -8.48 -3.38 -4.64
N ILE A 183 -9.77 -3.35 -4.34
CA ILE A 183 -10.40 -2.28 -3.55
C ILE A 183 -11.05 -2.87 -2.28
N PRO A 184 -11.07 -2.13 -1.15
CA PRO A 184 -10.55 -0.77 -1.02
C PRO A 184 -9.02 -0.72 -1.07
N ALA A 185 -8.49 0.38 -1.57
CA ALA A 185 -7.06 0.70 -1.51
C ALA A 185 -6.91 2.14 -1.08
N MET A 186 -6.15 2.36 -0.02
CA MET A 186 -5.96 3.67 0.59
C MET A 186 -4.50 4.11 0.53
N PHE A 187 -4.28 5.39 0.25
CA PHE A 187 -2.97 6.01 0.21
C PHE A 187 -2.98 7.25 1.09
N LEU A 188 -2.10 7.29 2.09
CA LEU A 188 -1.89 8.48 2.90
C LEU A 188 -0.77 9.29 2.30
N ILE A 189 -1.11 10.51 1.88
CA ILE A 189 -0.23 11.45 1.23
C ILE A 189 0.04 12.61 2.19
N ASP A 190 1.31 12.94 2.39
CA ASP A 190 1.71 14.08 3.21
C ASP A 190 1.57 15.42 2.47
N ARG A 191 1.81 16.53 3.17
CA ARG A 191 1.68 17.89 2.59
C ARG A 191 2.66 18.16 1.45
N GLN A 192 3.70 17.35 1.28
CA GLN A 192 4.70 17.44 0.21
C GLN A 192 4.29 16.61 -1.01
N GLY A 193 3.11 15.97 -0.99
CA GLY A 193 2.65 15.11 -2.06
C GLY A 193 3.36 13.76 -2.10
N GLN A 194 3.94 13.31 -0.99
CA GLN A 194 4.51 11.97 -0.89
C GLN A 194 3.52 10.99 -0.28
N ILE A 195 3.34 9.83 -0.89
CA ILE A 195 2.70 8.68 -0.26
C ILE A 195 3.64 8.19 0.84
N VAL A 196 3.18 8.26 2.09
CA VAL A 196 3.94 7.84 3.28
C VAL A 196 3.39 6.57 3.92
N GLN A 197 2.15 6.20 3.61
CA GLN A 197 1.55 4.91 3.94
C GLN A 197 0.59 4.47 2.84
N GLN A 198 0.41 3.17 2.68
CA GLN A 198 -0.66 2.62 1.86
C GLN A 198 -1.24 1.36 2.50
N TRP A 199 -2.55 1.16 2.29
CA TRP A 199 -3.26 -0.03 2.71
C TRP A 199 -4.03 -0.59 1.53
N VAL A 200 -4.08 -1.92 1.45
CA VAL A 200 -4.81 -2.65 0.43
C VAL A 200 -5.71 -3.64 1.16
N ASN A 201 -6.94 -3.80 0.69
CA ASN A 201 -8.03 -4.43 1.43
C ASN A 201 -8.49 -3.58 2.63
N GLU A 202 -9.33 -4.15 3.49
CA GLU A 202 -9.89 -3.47 4.67
C GLU A 202 -8.81 -3.25 5.75
N PRO A 203 -8.43 -2.00 6.09
CA PRO A 203 -7.37 -1.73 7.05
C PRO A 203 -7.87 -1.69 8.50
N ASP A 204 -6.93 -1.81 9.45
CA ASP A 204 -7.18 -1.38 10.83
C ASP A 204 -7.20 0.15 10.91
N PHE A 205 -8.37 0.72 11.20
CA PHE A 205 -8.54 2.17 11.30
C PHE A 205 -7.84 2.80 12.50
N ASN A 206 -7.42 2.03 13.50
CA ASN A 206 -6.56 2.55 14.57
C ASN A 206 -5.19 2.95 14.00
N GLU A 207 -4.62 2.12 13.12
CA GLU A 207 -3.36 2.42 12.44
C GLU A 207 -3.49 3.60 11.49
N VAL A 208 -4.58 3.64 10.70
CA VAL A 208 -4.89 4.76 9.80
C VAL A 208 -5.00 6.06 10.59
N THR A 209 -5.79 6.07 11.65
CA THR A 209 -5.99 7.25 12.52
C THR A 209 -4.68 7.71 13.16
N ALA A 210 -3.85 6.77 13.63
CA ALA A 210 -2.55 7.08 14.21
C ALA A 210 -1.56 7.63 13.17
N ALA A 211 -1.58 7.13 11.94
CA ALA A 211 -0.78 7.65 10.84
C ALA A 211 -1.20 9.09 10.48
N ILE A 212 -2.50 9.35 10.34
CA ILE A 212 -3.03 10.71 10.08
C ILE A 212 -2.61 11.66 11.19
N ARG A 213 -2.83 11.29 12.46
CA ARG A 213 -2.49 12.13 13.63
C ARG A 213 -1.02 12.56 13.61
N ARG A 214 -0.10 11.66 13.26
CA ARG A 214 1.34 11.95 13.16
C ARG A 214 1.67 12.96 12.07
N LEU A 215 0.93 12.99 10.97
CA LEU A 215 1.18 13.93 9.88
C LEU A 215 0.56 15.30 10.17
N VAL A 216 -0.68 15.34 10.64
CA VAL A 216 -1.36 16.61 10.91
C VAL A 216 -0.68 17.40 12.02
N ALA A 217 -0.09 16.71 13.02
CA ALA A 217 0.65 17.34 14.11
C ALA A 217 2.01 17.95 13.70
N LYS A 218 2.56 17.55 12.55
CA LYS A 218 3.76 18.20 12.02
C LYS A 218 3.35 19.55 11.43
N PRO A 219 4.04 20.65 11.75
CA PRO A 219 3.80 21.92 11.07
C PRO A 219 4.04 21.77 9.57
N GLU A 220 3.34 22.58 8.77
CA GLU A 220 3.58 22.68 7.34
C GLU A 220 5.06 23.06 7.10
N PRO A 221 5.77 22.44 6.13
CA PRO A 221 7.10 22.91 5.78
C PRO A 221 6.99 24.37 5.37
N ARG A 222 7.85 25.20 5.96
CA ARG A 222 8.02 26.57 5.50
C ARG A 222 8.94 26.49 4.28
N ASP A 223 8.38 26.79 3.11
CA ASP A 223 9.12 27.01 1.88
C ASP A 223 10.07 28.23 2.02
#